data_AF-A0AAN6E272-F1
#
_entry.id   AF-A0AAN6E272-F1
#
_cell.length_a   1.000
_cell.length_b   1.000
_cell.length_c   1.000
_cell.angle_alpha   90.00
_cell.angle_beta   90.00
_cell.angle_gamma   90.00
#
_symmetry.space_group_name_H-M   'P 1'
#
loop_
_entity.id
_entity.type
_entity.pdbx_description
1 polymer ?
#
loop_
_entity_poly.entity_id
_entity_poly.type
_entity_poly.pdbx_seq_one_letter_code
_entity_poly.pdbx_strand_id
1 'polypeptide(L)'
;MASNHIERDDVSDSSSASDPLDTRNDEGWEDVEPDEESITVVSLFDKRTFPDAASMLTYCRDNHDFDIWRLRQQFVLDFLGLVKLVNYIRSEVKAGNTRPDISSKSVFEDDKYLKPVLQEDALLFSLDDVFEDDTGAGGVTAPANEVEQLREQLEALQSQFAAYREQVQTALLDRLDESTASDSKAGPSSSSASTSKQAAETYDKDYFHSYSYNSIHEIMIKDRVRTDAYRDFIYDNKALFQDKVVLDVGCGTGILSMFAAKAGAKLVIAVDNSDIINKTRENVYKNGLQDTVKCLRGKIEEVPLPVDKVDIIVSEWMGYCLLYESMLDSVLFARDKYLAPDGLMVPSHSTLRIAPLADSDLKASHIDFWRDIYGFDMTPMLEKAHEEVIARILDKNELAADSVPFLELDLHTTKVEDLTFTKEFNLKWNQGFKVLEGFVVWFDIIFSTSKSKSVDASMTAAQAKEKGLIAFSTGPFSDATHWQQGVFLIENPGAGEEVQAGAEVGGRITYLKKQGQERSLDIDITWSNGSSGRSQMWVLD
;
A
#
# COMPACT_ATOMS: atom_id res chain seq x y z
N MET A 1 68.08 -12.37 -57.16
CA MET A 1 67.23 -13.46 -57.68
C MET A 1 65.82 -12.93 -57.76
N ALA A 2 65.23 -12.93 -58.97
CA ALA A 2 63.82 -12.78 -59.36
C ALA A 2 62.93 -11.80 -58.56
N SER A 3 62.54 -10.64 -59.13
CA SER A 3 61.35 -10.44 -60.03
C SER A 3 60.02 -10.56 -59.25
N ASN A 4 59.00 -9.69 -59.30
CA ASN A 4 58.53 -8.59 -60.15
C ASN A 4 57.57 -7.73 -59.26
N HIS A 5 57.48 -6.39 -59.34
CA HIS A 5 56.63 -5.62 -60.30
C HIS A 5 55.14 -6.07 -60.25
N ILE A 6 54.14 -5.27 -59.83
CA ILE A 6 53.63 -4.00 -60.41
C ILE A 6 52.65 -3.31 -59.44
N GLU A 7 52.63 -1.97 -59.51
CA GLU A 7 51.73 -0.98 -58.90
C GLU A 7 50.24 -1.14 -59.31
N ARG A 8 49.31 -0.66 -58.47
CA ARG A 8 48.44 0.50 -58.78
C ARG A 8 47.44 0.79 -57.67
N ASP A 9 47.34 2.09 -57.39
CA ASP A 9 46.29 2.77 -56.64
C ASP A 9 44.89 2.49 -57.21
N ASP A 10 43.88 2.42 -56.33
CA ASP A 10 42.66 3.24 -56.45
C ASP A 10 41.71 3.05 -55.25
N VAL A 11 41.43 4.18 -54.59
CA VAL A 11 40.18 4.63 -53.96
C VAL A 11 39.15 3.56 -53.54
N SER A 12 38.87 3.45 -52.24
CA SER A 12 37.57 2.97 -51.76
C SER A 12 37.07 3.76 -50.54
N ASP A 13 36.01 4.50 -50.80
CA ASP A 13 35.05 5.05 -49.85
C ASP A 13 34.42 3.90 -49.03
N SER A 14 34.55 3.88 -47.70
CA SER A 14 33.53 3.26 -46.85
C SER A 14 33.60 3.77 -45.40
N SER A 15 32.42 4.17 -44.94
CA SER A 15 32.02 4.49 -43.58
C SER A 15 32.69 3.64 -42.49
N SER A 16 33.46 4.26 -41.60
CA SER A 16 33.80 3.64 -40.32
C SER A 16 32.56 3.65 -39.43
N ALA A 17 31.83 2.54 -39.45
CA ALA A 17 30.85 2.20 -38.43
C ALA A 17 31.54 2.22 -37.06
N SER A 18 31.04 3.08 -36.18
CA SER A 18 31.30 3.01 -34.75
C SER A 18 30.87 1.62 -34.24
N ASP A 19 31.81 0.91 -33.64
CA ASP A 19 31.60 -0.37 -32.98
C ASP A 19 30.59 -0.21 -31.84
N PRO A 20 29.42 -0.90 -31.83
CA PRO A 20 28.40 -0.74 -30.79
C PRO A 20 28.80 -1.32 -29.42
N LEU A 21 30.05 -1.77 -29.26
CA LEU A 21 30.55 -2.45 -28.06
C LEU A 21 31.74 -1.72 -27.40
N ASP A 22 32.04 -0.48 -27.80
CA ASP A 22 32.99 0.36 -27.05
C ASP A 22 32.28 1.13 -25.92
N THR A 23 32.27 0.54 -24.73
CA THR A 23 31.67 1.11 -23.52
C THR A 23 32.59 2.09 -22.78
N ARG A 24 33.64 2.62 -23.44
CA ARG A 24 34.59 3.53 -22.79
C ARG A 24 34.21 5.00 -22.84
N ASN A 25 33.01 5.32 -23.36
CA ASN A 25 32.50 6.69 -23.40
C ASN A 25 30.97 6.75 -23.14
N ASP A 26 30.44 5.84 -22.33
CA ASP A 26 29.06 5.90 -21.85
C ASP A 26 28.98 6.84 -20.63
N GLU A 27 29.26 8.13 -20.86
CA GLU A 27 28.98 9.25 -19.93
C GLU A 27 27.47 9.53 -19.93
N GLY A 28 26.69 8.51 -19.56
CA GLY A 28 25.23 8.53 -19.64
C GLY A 28 24.53 8.35 -18.30
N TRP A 29 25.25 8.24 -17.18
CA TRP A 29 24.74 8.25 -15.81
C TRP A 29 25.87 8.66 -14.85
N GLU A 30 26.55 9.78 -15.14
CA GLU A 30 27.30 10.45 -14.08
C GLU A 30 26.29 10.93 -13.03
N ASP A 31 26.70 10.75 -11.78
CA ASP A 31 25.96 11.08 -10.56
C ASP A 31 25.10 12.33 -10.76
N VAL A 32 23.77 12.16 -10.70
CA VAL A 32 22.88 13.28 -10.42
C VAL A 32 23.17 13.66 -8.97
N GLU A 33 24.19 14.51 -8.80
CA GLU A 33 24.27 15.40 -7.66
C GLU A 33 22.86 16.00 -7.48
N PRO A 34 22.30 15.97 -6.26
CA PRO A 34 21.00 16.59 -6.06
C PRO A 34 21.13 18.04 -6.51
N ASP A 35 20.37 18.43 -7.53
CA ASP A 35 20.18 19.83 -7.88
C ASP A 35 19.54 20.51 -6.65
N GLU A 36 20.35 20.98 -5.71
CA GLU A 36 19.97 22.00 -4.75
C GLU A 36 19.68 23.25 -5.60
N GLU A 37 18.44 23.42 -6.05
CA GLU A 37 17.96 24.72 -6.51
C GLU A 37 18.21 25.71 -5.37
N SER A 38 19.28 26.49 -5.47
CA SER A 38 19.64 27.46 -4.44
C SER A 38 18.56 28.54 -4.36
N ILE A 39 17.66 28.43 -3.38
CA ILE A 39 16.57 29.38 -3.14
C ILE A 39 17.18 30.74 -2.84
N THR A 40 17.04 31.69 -3.78
CA THR A 40 17.57 33.05 -3.61
C THR A 40 16.45 33.99 -3.16
N VAL A 41 16.50 34.44 -1.90
CA VAL A 41 15.46 35.30 -1.30
C VAL A 41 15.82 36.77 -1.48
N VAL A 42 14.93 37.57 -2.07
CA VAL A 42 15.11 39.03 -2.23
C VAL A 42 14.60 39.77 -0.99
N SER A 43 15.37 40.75 -0.49
CA SER A 43 14.98 41.64 0.61
C SER A 43 13.60 42.27 0.40
N LEU A 44 12.92 42.59 1.50
CA LEU A 44 11.63 43.30 1.46
C LEU A 44 11.76 44.77 1.07
N PHE A 45 12.87 45.42 1.45
CA PHE A 45 13.02 46.89 1.36
C PHE A 45 14.06 47.35 0.34
N ASP A 46 14.92 46.46 -0.14
CA ASP A 46 15.95 46.77 -1.12
C ASP A 46 16.18 45.62 -2.12
N LYS A 47 17.20 45.75 -2.98
CA LYS A 47 17.50 44.80 -4.06
C LYS A 47 18.51 43.71 -3.66
N ARG A 48 18.89 43.60 -2.38
CA ARG A 48 19.83 42.58 -1.92
C ARG A 48 19.17 41.21 -1.93
N THR A 49 19.98 40.19 -2.17
CA THR A 49 19.58 38.79 -2.19
C THR A 49 20.30 38.02 -1.08
N PHE A 50 19.64 36.98 -0.58
CA PHE A 50 20.08 36.16 0.55
C PHE A 50 19.92 34.68 0.22
N PRO A 51 20.75 33.82 0.81
CA PRO A 51 20.69 32.37 0.59
C PRO A 51 19.50 31.70 1.30
N ASP A 52 18.90 32.36 2.29
CA ASP A 52 17.78 31.83 3.06
C ASP A 52 16.89 32.97 3.62
N ALA A 53 15.65 32.65 3.97
CA ALA A 53 14.68 33.62 4.45
C ALA A 53 15.00 34.15 5.86
N ALA A 54 15.61 33.35 6.74
CA ALA A 54 15.96 33.76 8.10
C ALA A 54 17.05 34.84 8.11
N SER A 55 18.09 34.68 7.28
CA SER A 55 19.16 35.65 7.04
C SER A 55 18.61 36.95 6.46
N MET A 56 17.69 36.87 5.51
CA MET A 56 17.04 38.05 4.91
C MET A 56 16.20 38.83 5.92
N LEU A 57 15.41 38.14 6.74
CA LEU A 57 14.56 38.77 7.76
C LEU A 57 15.38 39.34 8.92
N THR A 58 16.48 38.69 9.29
CA THR A 58 17.45 39.24 10.26
C THR A 58 18.04 40.56 9.75
N TYR A 59 18.43 40.62 8.47
CA TYR A 59 18.88 41.86 7.85
C TYR A 59 17.78 42.94 7.84
N CYS A 60 16.53 42.59 7.56
CA CYS A 60 15.42 43.54 7.59
C CYS A 60 15.19 44.11 9.01
N ARG A 61 15.34 43.28 10.05
CA ARG A 61 15.28 43.73 11.45
C ARG A 61 16.40 44.71 11.76
N ASP A 62 17.64 44.35 11.44
CA ASP A 62 18.81 45.11 11.89
C ASP A 62 19.04 46.40 11.07
N ASN A 63 18.65 46.42 9.79
CA ASN A 63 18.90 47.55 8.89
C ASN A 63 17.66 48.39 8.56
N HIS A 64 16.46 47.83 8.68
CA HIS A 64 15.20 48.49 8.31
C HIS A 64 14.21 48.60 9.48
N ASP A 65 14.61 48.22 10.70
CA ASP A 65 13.77 48.21 11.92
C ASP A 65 12.46 47.42 11.73
N PHE A 66 12.52 46.38 10.89
CA PHE A 66 11.38 45.55 10.52
C PHE A 66 11.50 44.15 11.12
N ASP A 67 10.72 43.90 12.17
CA ASP A 67 10.67 42.62 12.87
C ASP A 67 9.36 41.88 12.59
N ILE A 68 9.39 40.94 11.65
CA ILE A 68 8.19 40.19 11.24
C ILE A 68 7.67 39.26 12.36
N TRP A 69 8.55 38.73 13.22
CA TRP A 69 8.15 37.87 14.35
C TRP A 69 7.35 38.67 15.37
N ARG A 70 7.84 39.87 15.71
CA ARG A 70 7.10 40.80 16.58
C ARG A 70 5.75 41.17 16.00
N LEU A 71 5.66 41.44 14.70
CA LEU A 71 4.40 41.81 14.04
C LEU A 71 3.42 40.65 13.96
N ARG A 72 3.90 39.41 13.74
CA ARG A 72 3.08 38.19 13.78
C ARG A 72 2.39 38.04 15.13
N GLN A 73 3.15 38.17 16.22
CA GLN A 73 2.62 38.08 17.58
C GLN A 73 1.70 39.26 17.92
N GLN A 74 2.09 40.49 17.56
CA GLN A 74 1.34 41.70 17.86
C GLN A 74 -0.04 41.74 17.19
N PHE A 75 -0.15 41.27 15.95
CA PHE A 75 -1.39 41.30 15.18
C PHE A 75 -2.09 39.94 15.06
N VAL A 76 -1.55 38.90 15.71
CA VAL A 76 -2.04 37.51 15.67
C VAL A 76 -2.29 37.06 14.23
N LEU A 77 -1.22 37.12 13.43
CA LEU A 77 -1.28 36.80 12.00
C LEU A 77 -1.11 35.30 11.78
N ASP A 78 -2.07 34.71 11.06
CA ASP A 78 -1.97 33.40 10.44
C ASP A 78 -1.10 33.47 9.16
N PHE A 79 -0.88 32.32 8.51
CA PHE A 79 -0.07 32.25 7.29
C PHE A 79 -0.55 33.24 6.21
N LEU A 80 -1.86 33.28 5.95
CA LEU A 80 -2.43 34.20 4.96
C LEU A 80 -2.26 35.66 5.37
N GLY A 81 -2.35 35.98 6.66
CA GLY A 81 -2.04 37.30 7.21
C GLY A 81 -0.58 37.72 6.99
N LEU A 82 0.37 36.78 7.11
CA LEU A 82 1.79 37.02 6.83
C LEU A 82 2.04 37.24 5.32
N VAL A 83 1.42 36.44 4.46
CA VAL A 83 1.47 36.63 3.00
C VAL A 83 0.96 38.02 2.61
N LYS A 84 -0.17 38.45 3.18
CA LYS A 84 -0.73 39.79 2.96
C LYS A 84 0.22 40.90 3.44
N LEU A 85 0.83 40.76 4.61
CA LEU A 85 1.81 41.71 5.14
C LEU A 85 3.04 41.84 4.22
N VAL A 86 3.62 40.72 3.79
CA VAL A 86 4.78 40.68 2.89
C VAL A 86 4.45 41.36 1.55
N ASN A 87 3.31 41.00 0.95
CA ASN A 87 2.89 41.60 -0.33
C ASN A 87 2.55 43.08 -0.19
N TYR A 88 1.94 43.51 0.92
CA TYR A 88 1.72 44.92 1.20
C TYR A 88 3.05 45.69 1.22
N ILE A 89 4.03 45.22 1.99
CA ILE A 89 5.36 45.86 2.09
C ILE A 89 6.04 45.93 0.72
N ARG A 90 6.03 44.83 -0.03
CA ARG A 90 6.61 44.81 -1.39
C ARG A 90 5.89 45.76 -2.34
N SER A 91 4.57 45.91 -2.22
CA SER A 91 3.79 46.84 -3.03
C SER A 91 4.14 48.30 -2.75
N GLU A 92 4.30 48.65 -1.47
CA GLU A 92 4.70 49.99 -1.02
C GLU A 92 6.12 50.34 -1.46
N VAL A 93 7.06 49.40 -1.29
CA VAL A 93 8.45 49.59 -1.71
C VAL A 93 8.55 49.71 -3.23
N LYS A 94 7.77 48.93 -3.99
CA LYS A 94 7.67 49.07 -5.46
C LYS A 94 7.09 50.43 -5.88
N ALA A 95 6.19 50.99 -5.08
CA ALA A 95 5.64 52.33 -5.28
C ALA A 95 6.60 53.47 -4.83
N GLY A 96 7.76 53.13 -4.28
CA GLY A 96 8.78 54.08 -3.84
C GLY A 96 8.70 54.47 -2.36
N ASN A 97 7.77 53.87 -1.59
CA ASN A 97 7.69 54.06 -0.16
C ASN A 97 8.61 53.07 0.57
N THR A 98 9.74 53.56 1.07
CA THR A 98 10.73 52.76 1.81
C THR A 98 10.41 52.58 3.29
N ARG A 99 9.29 53.17 3.79
CA ARG A 99 8.79 52.98 5.16
C ARG A 99 7.26 52.77 5.15
N PRO A 100 6.81 51.55 4.82
CA PRO A 100 5.39 51.19 4.84
C PRO A 100 4.77 51.38 6.23
N ASP A 101 3.48 51.77 6.27
CA ASP A 101 2.76 51.93 7.53
C ASP A 101 2.32 50.56 8.06
N ILE A 102 2.89 50.16 9.19
CA ILE A 102 2.61 48.90 9.89
C ILE A 102 1.97 49.15 11.27
N SER A 103 1.36 50.33 11.49
CA SER A 103 0.77 50.71 12.77
C SER A 103 -0.53 49.96 13.11
N SER A 104 -1.23 49.44 12.10
CA SER A 104 -2.50 48.70 12.27
C SER A 104 -2.67 47.62 11.21
N LYS A 105 -3.26 46.48 11.63
CA LYS A 105 -3.62 45.36 10.74
C LYS A 105 -4.53 45.79 9.59
N SER A 106 -5.41 46.76 9.82
CA SER A 106 -6.36 47.26 8.81
C SER A 106 -5.72 47.82 7.54
N VAL A 107 -4.43 48.17 7.59
CA VAL A 107 -3.69 48.75 6.44
C VAL A 107 -3.34 47.68 5.39
N PHE A 108 -3.22 46.41 5.83
CA PHE A 108 -2.79 45.30 4.99
C PHE A 108 -3.73 44.08 5.02
N GLU A 109 -4.94 44.21 5.56
CA GLU A 109 -5.91 43.11 5.68
C GLU A 109 -6.69 42.81 4.38
N ASP A 110 -6.67 43.75 3.43
CA ASP A 110 -7.36 43.66 2.13
C ASP A 110 -6.89 42.46 1.30
N ASP A 111 -7.84 41.68 0.76
CA ASP A 111 -7.59 40.48 -0.03
C ASP A 111 -6.80 40.73 -1.30
N LYS A 112 -6.72 41.99 -1.78
CA LYS A 112 -5.84 42.33 -2.90
C LYS A 112 -4.37 41.98 -2.65
N TYR A 113 -3.94 41.90 -1.38
CA TYR A 113 -2.58 41.53 -0.99
C TYR A 113 -2.34 40.01 -0.91
N LEU A 114 -3.35 39.18 -1.21
CA LEU A 114 -3.13 37.74 -1.46
C LEU A 114 -2.47 37.48 -2.81
N LYS A 115 -2.41 38.48 -3.69
CA LYS A 115 -1.73 38.37 -4.98
C LYS A 115 -0.23 38.73 -4.83
N PRO A 116 0.69 37.82 -5.17
CA PRO A 116 2.12 38.09 -5.10
C PRO A 116 2.55 39.30 -5.92
N VAL A 117 3.37 40.17 -5.32
CA VAL A 117 3.97 41.33 -6.02
C VAL A 117 5.17 40.91 -6.87
N LEU A 118 5.88 39.87 -6.43
CA LEU A 118 6.94 39.20 -7.18
C LEU A 118 6.42 37.85 -7.67
N GLN A 119 6.71 37.51 -8.93
CA GLN A 119 6.15 36.33 -9.61
C GLN A 119 6.71 35.00 -9.07
N GLU A 120 7.91 35.03 -8.48
CA GLU A 120 8.63 33.89 -7.91
C GLU A 120 9.20 34.31 -6.53
N ASP A 121 8.31 34.70 -5.61
CA ASP A 121 8.73 35.17 -4.29
C ASP A 121 9.10 34.00 -3.38
N ALA A 122 10.38 33.60 -3.42
CA ALA A 122 10.96 32.57 -2.56
C ALA A 122 10.60 32.74 -1.08
N LEU A 123 10.46 33.98 -0.60
CA LEU A 123 10.07 34.24 0.79
C LEU A 123 8.69 33.66 1.11
N LEU A 124 7.70 33.80 0.22
CA LEU A 124 6.31 33.38 0.48
C LEU A 124 6.18 31.86 0.63
N PHE A 125 7.04 31.09 -0.04
CA PHE A 125 7.08 29.63 0.06
C PHE A 125 7.80 29.16 1.32
N SER A 126 8.80 29.90 1.78
CA SER A 126 9.58 29.58 2.99
C SER A 126 9.06 30.27 4.26
N LEU A 127 7.89 30.92 4.23
CA LEU A 127 7.34 31.57 5.43
C LEU A 127 7.05 30.54 6.53
N ASP A 128 6.52 29.37 6.20
CA ASP A 128 6.21 28.33 7.19
C ASP A 128 7.51 27.80 7.85
N ASP A 129 8.52 27.46 7.06
CA ASP A 129 9.82 26.96 7.54
C ASP A 129 10.51 27.92 8.53
N VAL A 130 10.42 29.23 8.32
CA VAL A 130 11.02 30.26 9.19
C VAL A 130 10.30 30.37 10.54
N PHE A 131 9.04 29.96 10.60
CA PHE A 131 8.16 30.14 11.74
C PHE A 131 7.91 28.85 12.54
N GLU A 132 8.49 27.72 12.11
CA GLU A 132 8.48 26.42 12.83
C GLU A 132 9.49 26.33 13.99
N ASP A 133 10.53 27.18 14.02
CA ASP A 133 11.67 27.07 14.95
C ASP A 133 11.45 27.56 16.40
N ASP A 134 10.25 28.02 16.80
CA ASP A 134 10.01 28.50 18.18
C ASP A 134 9.54 27.40 19.16
N THR A 135 9.69 26.12 18.81
CA THR A 135 9.48 24.98 19.73
C THR A 135 10.78 24.40 20.31
N GLY A 136 11.93 25.03 20.03
CA GLY A 136 13.22 24.37 20.14
C GLY A 136 14.32 25.02 20.97
N ALA A 137 14.08 25.97 21.90
CA ALA A 137 15.16 26.45 22.78
C ALA A 137 14.67 27.15 24.06
N GLY A 138 14.30 26.37 25.07
CA GLY A 138 14.13 26.90 26.42
C GLY A 138 13.48 25.88 27.35
N GLY A 139 14.26 25.28 28.24
CA GLY A 139 13.75 24.36 29.24
C GLY A 139 12.72 25.01 30.15
N VAL A 140 11.44 24.83 29.82
CA VAL A 140 10.29 24.93 30.71
C VAL A 140 9.29 23.87 30.24
N THR A 141 8.80 23.07 31.18
CA THR A 141 7.73 22.08 30.98
C THR A 141 6.66 22.55 29.99
N ALA A 142 6.48 21.82 28.88
CA ALA A 142 5.36 22.04 27.97
C ALA A 142 4.05 22.03 28.79
N PRO A 143 3.18 23.04 28.65
CA PRO A 143 1.89 23.02 29.33
C PRO A 143 1.09 21.84 28.79
N ALA A 144 0.46 21.06 29.67
CA ALA A 144 -0.32 19.87 29.32
C ALA A 144 -1.30 20.10 28.15
N ASN A 145 -1.78 21.33 27.99
CA ASN A 145 -2.69 21.74 26.92
C ASN A 145 -2.11 21.63 25.49
N GLU A 146 -0.80 21.80 25.28
CA GLU A 146 -0.23 21.77 23.92
C GLU A 146 -0.04 20.34 23.42
N VAL A 147 0.35 19.42 24.32
CA VAL A 147 0.38 17.99 24.04
C VAL A 147 -1.03 17.45 23.81
N GLU A 148 -2.02 17.96 24.54
CA GLU A 148 -3.42 17.59 24.38
C GLU A 148 -4.00 18.14 23.06
N GLN A 149 -3.68 19.38 22.68
CA GLN A 149 -4.06 19.94 21.38
C GLN A 149 -3.41 19.23 20.20
N LEU A 150 -2.14 18.85 20.30
CA LEU A 150 -1.46 18.08 19.26
C LEU A 150 -2.03 16.67 19.13
N ARG A 151 -2.43 16.04 20.25
CA ARG A 151 -3.14 14.76 20.22
C ARG A 151 -4.52 14.89 19.59
N GLU A 152 -5.29 15.91 19.97
CA GLU A 152 -6.60 16.20 19.37
C GLU A 152 -6.48 16.50 17.87
N GLN A 153 -5.43 17.21 17.42
CA GLN A 153 -5.19 17.45 16.01
C GLN A 153 -4.80 16.17 15.26
N LEU A 154 -3.97 15.32 15.87
CA LEU A 154 -3.56 14.06 15.26
C LEU A 154 -4.76 13.10 15.14
N GLU A 155 -5.59 13.05 16.17
CA GLU A 155 -6.81 12.26 16.21
C GLU A 155 -7.87 12.80 15.23
N ALA A 156 -8.02 14.12 15.14
CA ALA A 156 -8.89 14.76 14.15
C ALA A 156 -8.42 14.51 12.72
N LEU A 157 -7.11 14.53 12.47
CA LEU A 157 -6.54 14.26 11.15
C LEU A 157 -6.68 12.78 10.79
N GLN A 158 -6.41 11.86 11.72
CA GLN A 158 -6.64 10.43 11.55
C GLN A 158 -8.12 10.12 11.30
N SER A 159 -9.02 10.77 12.03
CA SER A 159 -10.47 10.65 11.83
C SER A 159 -10.90 11.22 10.48
N GLN A 160 -10.33 12.34 10.04
CA GLN A 160 -10.57 12.88 8.69
C GLN A 160 -10.06 11.94 7.59
N PHE A 161 -8.89 11.32 7.77
CA PHE A 161 -8.36 10.33 6.82
C PHE A 161 -9.20 9.04 6.81
N ALA A 162 -9.69 8.59 7.96
CA ALA A 162 -10.60 7.45 8.06
C ALA A 162 -11.94 7.75 7.38
N ALA A 163 -12.54 8.91 7.67
CA ALA A 163 -13.78 9.36 7.04
C ALA A 163 -13.62 9.58 5.54
N TYR A 164 -12.46 10.08 5.08
CA TYR A 164 -12.16 10.20 3.65
C TYR A 164 -12.02 8.82 2.99
N ARG A 165 -11.33 7.86 3.64
CA ARG A 165 -11.24 6.49 3.15
C ARG A 165 -12.60 5.81 3.08
N GLU A 166 -13.42 5.98 4.11
CA GLU A 166 -14.78 5.46 4.16
C GLU A 166 -15.65 6.11 3.08
N GLN A 167 -15.61 7.44 2.90
CA GLN A 167 -16.32 8.11 1.80
C GLN A 167 -15.87 7.64 0.42
N VAL A 168 -14.58 7.37 0.23
CA VAL A 168 -14.05 6.78 -1.01
C VAL A 168 -14.56 5.35 -1.19
N GLN A 169 -14.62 4.56 -0.11
CA GLN A 169 -15.14 3.19 -0.10
C GLN A 169 -16.66 3.15 -0.36
N THR A 170 -17.45 4.02 0.28
CA THR A 170 -18.89 4.17 0.05
C THR A 170 -19.16 4.68 -1.36
N ALA A 171 -18.40 5.65 -1.87
CA ALA A 171 -18.53 6.09 -3.27
C ALA A 171 -18.13 5.01 -4.29
N LEU A 172 -17.30 4.05 -3.88
CA LEU A 172 -16.97 2.85 -4.64
C LEU A 172 -18.12 1.83 -4.60
N LEU A 173 -18.75 1.63 -3.43
CA LEU A 173 -19.89 0.73 -3.23
C LEU A 173 -21.18 1.26 -3.90
N ASP A 174 -21.49 2.55 -3.78
CA ASP A 174 -22.63 3.18 -4.46
C ASP A 174 -22.52 3.07 -5.99
N ARG A 175 -21.29 3.06 -6.53
CA ARG A 175 -21.02 2.85 -7.96
C ARG A 175 -21.11 1.39 -8.38
N LEU A 176 -20.96 0.44 -7.45
CA LEU A 176 -21.25 -0.97 -7.66
C LEU A 176 -22.77 -1.20 -7.66
N ASP A 177 -23.54 -0.49 -6.81
CA ASP A 177 -25.00 -0.57 -6.77
C ASP A 177 -25.70 0.05 -8.00
N GLU A 178 -25.14 1.09 -8.63
CA GLU A 178 -25.68 1.59 -9.91
C GLU A 178 -25.63 0.55 -11.05
N SER A 179 -24.78 -0.48 -10.93
CA SER A 179 -24.68 -1.58 -11.92
C SER A 179 -25.74 -2.67 -11.72
N THR A 180 -26.34 -2.79 -10.53
CA THR A 180 -27.39 -3.79 -10.22
C THR A 180 -28.79 -3.29 -10.59
N ALA A 181 -28.97 -1.98 -10.79
CA ALA A 181 -30.25 -1.36 -11.12
C ALA A 181 -30.75 -1.65 -12.56
N SER A 182 -29.94 -2.23 -13.46
CA SER A 182 -30.36 -2.50 -14.85
C SER A 182 -31.09 -3.82 -15.09
N ASP A 183 -31.15 -4.75 -14.13
CA ASP A 183 -31.62 -6.13 -14.37
C ASP A 183 -32.94 -6.53 -13.68
N SER A 184 -33.83 -5.57 -13.47
CA SER A 184 -35.14 -5.83 -12.83
C SER A 184 -36.30 -6.07 -13.82
N LYS A 185 -36.27 -7.11 -14.67
CA LYS A 185 -37.51 -7.68 -15.28
C LYS A 185 -37.39 -9.16 -15.69
N ALA A 186 -37.77 -10.09 -14.81
CA ALA A 186 -38.55 -11.30 -15.18
C ALA A 186 -39.01 -12.08 -13.93
N GLY A 187 -40.28 -12.51 -13.91
CA GLY A 187 -40.91 -13.27 -12.83
C GLY A 187 -40.56 -14.77 -12.80
N PRO A 188 -41.06 -15.51 -11.79
CA PRO A 188 -40.43 -16.75 -11.34
C PRO A 188 -40.90 -17.98 -12.12
N SER A 189 -39.97 -18.87 -12.48
CA SER A 189 -40.28 -20.29 -12.59
C SER A 189 -39.08 -21.17 -12.21
N SER A 190 -39.42 -22.32 -11.65
CA SER A 190 -38.62 -23.24 -10.84
C SER A 190 -37.53 -24.01 -11.59
N SER A 191 -36.28 -23.97 -11.11
CA SER A 191 -35.32 -25.09 -11.19
C SER A 191 -34.08 -24.84 -10.31
N SER A 192 -33.93 -25.56 -9.20
CA SER A 192 -32.94 -25.31 -8.14
C SER A 192 -31.50 -25.81 -8.42
N ALA A 193 -31.15 -26.11 -9.68
CA ALA A 193 -29.82 -26.59 -10.06
C ALA A 193 -29.13 -25.70 -11.12
N SER A 194 -29.85 -24.81 -11.80
CA SER A 194 -29.29 -23.84 -12.76
C SER A 194 -28.90 -22.51 -12.09
N THR A 195 -29.50 -22.20 -10.94
CA THR A 195 -29.32 -20.92 -10.24
C THR A 195 -27.94 -20.75 -9.62
N SER A 196 -27.31 -21.82 -9.09
CA SER A 196 -25.99 -21.74 -8.47
C SER A 196 -24.87 -21.44 -9.47
N LYS A 197 -24.96 -22.01 -10.68
CA LYS A 197 -23.98 -21.76 -11.74
C LYS A 197 -24.11 -20.36 -12.33
N GLN A 198 -25.34 -19.88 -12.52
CA GLN A 198 -25.59 -18.49 -12.95
C GLN A 198 -25.15 -17.47 -11.90
N ALA A 199 -25.38 -17.73 -10.61
CA ALA A 199 -24.91 -16.85 -9.54
C ALA A 199 -23.38 -16.77 -9.52
N ALA A 200 -22.67 -17.91 -9.54
CA ALA A 200 -21.22 -17.93 -9.59
C ALA A 200 -20.65 -17.21 -10.83
N GLU A 201 -21.28 -17.37 -12.01
CA GLU A 201 -20.89 -16.66 -13.22
C GLU A 201 -21.10 -15.13 -13.14
N THR A 202 -22.11 -14.66 -12.39
CA THR A 202 -22.33 -13.23 -12.14
C THR A 202 -21.29 -12.67 -11.17
N TYR A 203 -21.05 -13.31 -10.03
CA TYR A 203 -20.02 -12.88 -9.06
C TYR A 203 -18.63 -12.82 -9.67
N ASP A 204 -18.28 -13.80 -10.52
CA ASP A 204 -17.01 -13.78 -11.24
C ASP A 204 -16.89 -12.56 -12.18
N LYS A 205 -17.97 -12.18 -12.87
CA LYS A 205 -17.95 -11.01 -13.76
C LYS A 205 -17.74 -9.72 -12.97
N ASP A 206 -18.43 -9.58 -11.84
CA ASP A 206 -18.33 -8.38 -10.99
C ASP A 206 -16.92 -8.25 -10.41
N TYR A 207 -16.32 -9.36 -9.98
CA TYR A 207 -14.92 -9.45 -9.59
C TYR A 207 -13.98 -8.97 -10.72
N PHE A 208 -14.06 -9.54 -11.93
CA PHE A 208 -13.13 -9.12 -13.00
C PHE A 208 -13.39 -7.68 -13.48
N HIS A 209 -14.62 -7.19 -13.34
CA HIS A 209 -14.98 -5.82 -13.65
C HIS A 209 -14.38 -4.83 -12.64
N SER A 210 -14.36 -5.15 -11.34
CA SER A 210 -13.71 -4.30 -10.32
C SER A 210 -12.22 -4.09 -10.62
N TYR A 211 -11.51 -5.14 -11.03
CA TYR A 211 -10.10 -5.07 -11.43
C TYR A 211 -9.83 -4.36 -12.76
N SER A 212 -10.86 -3.89 -13.49
CA SER A 212 -10.65 -3.06 -14.69
C SER A 212 -10.35 -1.59 -14.36
N TYR A 213 -10.65 -1.16 -13.12
CA TYR A 213 -10.48 0.22 -12.68
C TYR A 213 -9.06 0.56 -12.26
N ASN A 214 -8.58 1.74 -12.66
CA ASN A 214 -7.22 2.21 -12.35
C ASN A 214 -6.94 2.35 -10.85
N SER A 215 -7.93 2.73 -10.05
CA SER A 215 -7.76 3.05 -8.63
C SER A 215 -7.28 1.85 -7.82
N ILE A 216 -7.78 0.64 -8.11
CA ILE A 216 -7.34 -0.58 -7.43
C ILE A 216 -5.87 -0.87 -7.76
N HIS A 217 -5.48 -0.73 -9.03
CA HIS A 217 -4.08 -0.90 -9.45
C HIS A 217 -3.15 0.16 -8.88
N GLU A 218 -3.62 1.40 -8.71
CA GLU A 218 -2.86 2.47 -8.08
C GLU A 218 -2.56 2.16 -6.61
N ILE A 219 -3.54 1.65 -5.85
CA ILE A 219 -3.36 1.19 -4.47
C ILE A 219 -2.30 0.08 -4.42
N MET A 220 -2.46 -0.94 -5.27
CA MET A 220 -1.52 -2.07 -5.34
C MET A 220 -0.09 -1.64 -5.71
N ILE A 221 0.08 -0.71 -6.65
CA ILE A 221 1.40 -0.23 -7.09
C ILE A 221 2.05 0.67 -6.04
N LYS A 222 1.27 1.49 -5.31
CA LYS A 222 1.78 2.34 -4.22
C LYS A 222 2.18 1.53 -2.99
N ASP A 223 1.66 0.32 -2.82
CA ASP A 223 2.16 -0.63 -1.83
C ASP A 223 3.58 -1.06 -2.18
N ARG A 224 4.55 -0.35 -1.59
CA ARG A 224 5.98 -0.59 -1.79
C ARG A 224 6.44 -1.88 -1.14
N VAL A 225 5.90 -2.26 0.02
CA VAL A 225 6.27 -3.51 0.70
C VAL A 225 6.00 -4.69 -0.22
N ARG A 226 4.83 -4.71 -0.85
CA ARG A 226 4.46 -5.69 -1.87
C ARG A 226 5.35 -5.59 -3.10
N THR A 227 5.35 -4.43 -3.76
CA THR A 227 5.93 -4.30 -5.11
C THR A 227 7.46 -4.42 -5.10
N ASP A 228 8.11 -3.87 -4.07
CA ASP A 228 9.56 -3.97 -3.90
C ASP A 228 9.96 -5.41 -3.57
N ALA A 229 9.21 -6.17 -2.75
CA ALA A 229 9.57 -7.56 -2.46
C ALA A 229 9.59 -8.46 -3.71
N TYR A 230 8.61 -8.33 -4.62
CA TYR A 230 8.65 -9.05 -5.89
C TYR A 230 9.79 -8.59 -6.78
N ARG A 231 9.99 -7.26 -6.92
CA ARG A 231 11.07 -6.70 -7.72
C ARG A 231 12.43 -7.20 -7.23
N ASP A 232 12.68 -7.08 -5.93
CA ASP A 232 13.96 -7.38 -5.31
C ASP A 232 14.25 -8.88 -5.42
N PHE A 233 13.25 -9.75 -5.18
CA PHE A 233 13.43 -11.18 -5.46
C PHE A 233 13.82 -11.46 -6.91
N ILE A 234 13.14 -10.85 -7.88
CA ILE A 234 13.41 -11.07 -9.30
C ILE A 234 14.79 -10.50 -9.70
N TYR A 235 15.15 -9.31 -9.23
CA TYR A 235 16.38 -8.60 -9.61
C TYR A 235 17.64 -9.08 -8.88
N ASP A 236 17.51 -9.49 -7.61
CA ASP A 236 18.63 -10.07 -6.87
C ASP A 236 18.93 -11.50 -7.35
N ASN A 237 17.98 -12.13 -8.05
CA ASN A 237 18.09 -13.49 -8.56
C ASN A 237 17.96 -13.59 -10.09
N LYS A 238 18.42 -12.58 -10.85
CA LYS A 238 18.36 -12.57 -12.33
C LYS A 238 18.85 -13.86 -12.99
N ALA A 239 19.88 -14.50 -12.42
CA ALA A 239 20.40 -15.77 -12.91
C ALA A 239 19.36 -16.91 -12.90
N LEU A 240 18.35 -16.87 -12.02
CA LEU A 240 17.24 -17.81 -12.01
C LEU A 240 16.24 -17.56 -13.15
N PHE A 241 16.13 -16.29 -13.60
CA PHE A 241 15.19 -15.86 -14.65
C PHE A 241 15.81 -15.87 -16.05
N GLN A 242 17.13 -15.76 -16.16
CA GLN A 242 17.83 -15.72 -17.44
C GLN A 242 17.48 -16.93 -18.31
N ASP A 243 17.07 -16.65 -19.54
CA ASP A 243 16.67 -17.61 -20.57
C ASP A 243 15.49 -18.53 -20.18
N LYS A 244 14.73 -18.20 -19.13
CA LYS A 244 13.57 -18.96 -18.66
C LYS A 244 12.26 -18.53 -19.28
N VAL A 245 11.30 -19.46 -19.28
CA VAL A 245 9.89 -19.18 -19.57
C VAL A 245 9.14 -18.92 -18.27
N VAL A 246 8.57 -17.73 -18.14
CA VAL A 246 7.86 -17.26 -16.94
C VAL A 246 6.37 -17.13 -17.25
N LEU A 247 5.52 -17.61 -16.35
CA LEU A 247 4.07 -17.38 -16.37
C LEU A 247 3.70 -16.42 -15.25
N ASP A 248 3.03 -15.32 -15.59
CA ASP A 248 2.47 -14.34 -14.67
C ASP A 248 0.95 -14.54 -14.62
N VAL A 249 0.45 -15.11 -13.52
CA VAL A 249 -0.97 -15.46 -13.34
C VAL A 249 -1.69 -14.33 -12.62
N GLY A 250 -2.67 -13.71 -13.29
CA GLY A 250 -3.33 -12.49 -12.82
C GLY A 250 -2.40 -11.28 -12.95
N CYS A 251 -1.86 -11.08 -14.15
CA CYS A 251 -0.77 -10.11 -14.35
C CYS A 251 -1.18 -8.65 -14.08
N GLY A 252 -2.47 -8.33 -13.97
CA GLY A 252 -2.95 -6.98 -13.71
C GLY A 252 -2.40 -6.01 -14.74
N THR A 253 -1.65 -4.99 -14.29
CA THR A 253 -0.97 -3.98 -15.14
C THR A 253 0.27 -4.49 -15.88
N GLY A 254 0.72 -5.72 -15.59
CA GLY A 254 1.93 -6.35 -16.14
C GLY A 254 3.23 -5.97 -15.43
N ILE A 255 3.18 -5.33 -14.27
CA ILE A 255 4.38 -4.88 -13.57
C ILE A 255 5.35 -6.03 -13.24
N LEU A 256 4.83 -7.17 -12.75
CA LEU A 256 5.64 -8.35 -12.43
C LEU A 256 6.21 -9.00 -13.70
N SER A 257 5.40 -9.09 -14.75
CA SER A 257 5.85 -9.49 -16.08
C SER A 257 7.01 -8.64 -16.62
N MET A 258 6.94 -7.32 -16.44
CA MET A 258 8.02 -6.41 -16.87
C MET A 258 9.28 -6.56 -16.01
N PHE A 259 9.17 -6.84 -14.71
CA PHE A 259 10.33 -7.20 -13.89
C PHE A 259 10.98 -8.48 -14.39
N ALA A 260 10.20 -9.54 -14.63
CA ALA A 260 10.72 -10.81 -15.14
C ALA A 260 11.41 -10.64 -16.51
N ALA A 261 10.82 -9.87 -17.42
CA ALA A 261 11.42 -9.59 -18.73
C ALA A 261 12.76 -8.83 -18.59
N LYS A 262 12.81 -7.77 -17.76
CA LYS A 262 14.06 -7.03 -17.46
C LYS A 262 15.11 -7.87 -16.73
N ALA A 263 14.71 -8.95 -16.08
CA ALA A 263 15.62 -9.89 -15.43
C ALA A 263 16.23 -10.93 -16.39
N GLY A 264 15.90 -10.88 -17.68
CA GLY A 264 16.48 -11.75 -18.71
C GLY A 264 15.62 -12.95 -19.08
N ALA A 265 14.35 -13.00 -18.67
CA ALA A 265 13.43 -14.04 -19.11
C ALA A 265 13.37 -14.13 -20.65
N LYS A 266 13.44 -15.36 -21.18
CA LYS A 266 13.33 -15.62 -22.62
C LYS A 266 11.93 -15.31 -23.15
N LEU A 267 10.93 -15.62 -22.34
CA LEU A 267 9.52 -15.42 -22.65
C LEU A 267 8.76 -15.24 -21.34
N VAL A 268 7.94 -14.20 -21.27
CA VAL A 268 6.98 -14.01 -20.18
C VAL A 268 5.57 -14.12 -20.76
N ILE A 269 4.74 -14.96 -20.16
CA ILE A 269 3.34 -15.15 -20.53
C ILE A 269 2.50 -14.49 -19.44
N ALA A 270 1.91 -13.35 -19.76
CA ALA A 270 1.09 -12.56 -18.85
C ALA A 270 -0.39 -12.88 -19.07
N VAL A 271 -1.05 -13.49 -18.08
CA VAL A 271 -2.46 -13.91 -18.19
C VAL A 271 -3.32 -13.11 -17.23
N ASP A 272 -4.39 -12.51 -17.75
CA ASP A 272 -5.42 -11.85 -16.93
C ASP A 272 -6.77 -11.91 -17.65
N ASN A 273 -7.86 -12.08 -16.91
CA ASN A 273 -9.20 -12.13 -17.51
C ASN A 273 -9.86 -10.73 -17.61
N SER A 274 -9.43 -9.78 -16.79
CA SER A 274 -9.96 -8.42 -16.77
C SER A 274 -9.53 -7.60 -18.00
N ASP A 275 -10.28 -6.55 -18.33
CA ASP A 275 -9.97 -5.62 -19.41
C ASP A 275 -8.68 -4.83 -19.20
N ILE A 276 -8.12 -4.86 -17.98
CA ILE A 276 -6.81 -4.28 -17.66
C ILE A 276 -5.70 -4.82 -18.58
N ILE A 277 -5.84 -6.05 -19.08
CA ILE A 277 -4.88 -6.68 -20.00
C ILE A 277 -4.61 -5.84 -21.26
N ASN A 278 -5.56 -4.99 -21.68
CA ASN A 278 -5.36 -4.07 -22.79
C ASN A 278 -4.33 -2.98 -22.42
N LYS A 279 -4.42 -2.43 -21.20
CA LYS A 279 -3.42 -1.48 -20.68
C LYS A 279 -2.08 -2.16 -20.46
N THR A 280 -2.08 -3.44 -20.09
CA THR A 280 -0.85 -4.23 -19.96
C THR A 280 -0.10 -4.34 -21.27
N ARG A 281 -0.81 -4.58 -22.39
CA ARG A 281 -0.19 -4.54 -23.73
C ARG A 281 0.42 -3.18 -24.04
N GLU A 282 -0.28 -2.09 -23.71
CA GLU A 282 0.24 -0.73 -23.89
C GLU A 282 1.46 -0.44 -23.02
N ASN A 283 1.44 -0.85 -21.75
CA ASN A 283 2.56 -0.71 -20.81
C ASN A 283 3.79 -1.46 -21.31
N VAL A 284 3.61 -2.74 -21.70
CA VAL A 284 4.67 -3.58 -22.26
C VAL A 284 5.27 -2.93 -23.53
N TYR A 285 4.42 -2.43 -24.43
CA TYR A 285 4.87 -1.77 -25.66
C TYR A 285 5.63 -0.47 -25.39
N LYS A 286 5.12 0.38 -24.49
CA LYS A 286 5.78 1.64 -24.11
C LYS A 286 7.15 1.44 -23.47
N ASN A 287 7.40 0.28 -22.87
CA ASN A 287 8.66 -0.08 -22.25
C ASN A 287 9.57 -0.94 -23.17
N GLY A 288 9.20 -1.15 -24.43
CA GLY A 288 10.01 -1.91 -25.39
C GLY A 288 10.11 -3.41 -25.10
N LEU A 289 9.12 -3.98 -24.39
CA LEU A 289 9.15 -5.38 -23.92
C LEU A 289 8.21 -6.31 -24.71
N GLN A 290 7.61 -5.83 -25.80
CA GLN A 290 6.61 -6.58 -26.59
C GLN A 290 7.12 -7.89 -27.20
N ASP A 291 8.43 -7.99 -27.45
CA ASP A 291 9.04 -9.19 -28.04
C ASP A 291 9.24 -10.30 -26.99
N THR A 292 9.29 -9.93 -25.71
CA THR A 292 9.51 -10.84 -24.58
C THR A 292 8.21 -11.17 -23.85
N VAL A 293 7.29 -10.20 -23.67
CA VAL A 293 6.07 -10.36 -22.88
C VAL A 293 4.85 -10.59 -23.79
N LYS A 294 4.22 -11.76 -23.69
CA LYS A 294 2.98 -12.11 -24.40
C LYS A 294 1.78 -12.04 -23.48
N CYS A 295 0.86 -11.12 -23.78
CA CYS A 295 -0.35 -10.89 -22.99
C CYS A 295 -1.54 -11.70 -23.52
N LEU A 296 -2.08 -12.61 -22.71
CA LEU A 296 -3.25 -13.44 -23.01
C LEU A 296 -4.43 -13.01 -22.15
N ARG A 297 -5.59 -12.76 -22.78
CA ARG A 297 -6.84 -12.47 -22.06
C ARG A 297 -7.60 -13.76 -21.81
N GLY A 298 -7.96 -14.00 -20.55
CA GLY A 298 -8.86 -15.09 -20.16
C GLY A 298 -8.52 -15.67 -18.79
N LYS A 299 -9.35 -16.59 -18.33
CA LYS A 299 -9.08 -17.40 -17.13
C LYS A 299 -7.93 -18.39 -17.40
N ILE A 300 -7.02 -18.58 -16.45
CA ILE A 300 -5.85 -19.47 -16.65
C ILE A 300 -6.25 -20.93 -16.89
N GLU A 301 -7.44 -21.30 -16.43
CA GLU A 301 -8.08 -22.61 -16.63
C GLU A 301 -8.47 -22.85 -18.10
N GLU A 302 -8.81 -21.78 -18.82
CA GLU A 302 -9.42 -21.81 -20.14
C GLU A 302 -8.45 -21.41 -21.26
N VAL A 303 -7.43 -20.60 -20.94
CA VAL A 303 -6.48 -20.07 -21.93
C VAL A 303 -5.42 -21.11 -22.30
N PRO A 304 -5.25 -21.46 -23.59
CA PRO A 304 -4.13 -22.29 -24.03
C PRO A 304 -2.84 -21.47 -24.03
N LEU A 305 -1.82 -21.97 -23.32
CA LEU A 305 -0.48 -21.35 -23.34
C LEU A 305 0.26 -21.74 -24.63
N PRO A 306 1.15 -20.87 -25.15
CA PRO A 306 1.97 -21.17 -26.33
C PRO A 306 3.11 -22.18 -26.08
N VAL A 307 3.16 -22.78 -24.88
CA VAL A 307 4.17 -23.74 -24.42
C VAL A 307 3.51 -24.80 -23.55
N ASP A 308 4.09 -26.00 -23.52
CA ASP A 308 3.58 -27.10 -22.68
C ASP A 308 3.92 -26.90 -21.20
N LYS A 309 5.11 -26.34 -20.92
CA LYS A 309 5.63 -26.13 -19.57
C LYS A 309 6.33 -24.78 -19.43
N VAL A 310 6.33 -24.26 -18.21
CA VAL A 310 7.03 -23.03 -17.78
C VAL A 310 8.01 -23.34 -16.66
N ASP A 311 9.08 -22.57 -16.58
CA ASP A 311 10.13 -22.73 -15.58
C ASP A 311 9.76 -22.04 -14.26
N ILE A 312 9.06 -20.92 -14.33
CA ILE A 312 8.72 -20.09 -13.18
C ILE A 312 7.26 -19.64 -13.29
N ILE A 313 6.52 -19.73 -12.19
CA ILE A 313 5.24 -19.06 -12.02
C ILE A 313 5.44 -17.91 -11.04
N VAL A 314 5.16 -16.69 -11.50
CA VAL A 314 5.05 -15.49 -10.67
C VAL A 314 3.56 -15.17 -10.55
N SER A 315 3.08 -14.89 -9.34
CA SER A 315 1.71 -14.44 -9.16
C SER A 315 1.58 -13.67 -7.87
N GLU A 316 0.84 -12.58 -7.92
CA GLU A 316 0.29 -11.91 -6.75
C GLU A 316 -1.17 -12.31 -6.67
N TRP A 317 -1.47 -13.21 -5.72
CA TRP A 317 -2.75 -13.91 -5.59
C TRP A 317 -3.41 -13.67 -4.24
N MET A 318 -2.73 -12.94 -3.35
CA MET A 318 -3.09 -12.89 -1.95
C MET A 318 -4.28 -11.94 -1.78
N GLY A 319 -5.34 -12.43 -1.14
CA GLY A 319 -6.48 -11.59 -0.74
C GLY A 319 -6.36 -11.11 0.70
N TYR A 320 -7.38 -10.37 1.17
CA TYR A 320 -7.57 -10.13 2.61
C TYR A 320 -7.62 -11.46 3.37
N CYS A 321 -7.06 -11.49 4.59
CA CYS A 321 -6.91 -12.73 5.35
C CYS A 321 -6.26 -13.88 4.53
N LEU A 322 -5.38 -13.53 3.60
CA LEU A 322 -4.66 -14.37 2.62
C LEU A 322 -5.55 -15.04 1.54
N LEU A 323 -6.67 -15.65 1.94
CA LEU A 323 -7.44 -16.56 1.08
C LEU A 323 -8.76 -15.98 0.55
N TYR A 324 -9.11 -14.73 0.90
CA TYR A 324 -10.25 -14.05 0.28
C TYR A 324 -10.05 -13.92 -1.25
N GLU A 325 -11.15 -13.88 -2.00
CA GLU A 325 -11.22 -13.90 -3.47
C GLU A 325 -10.72 -15.21 -4.14
N SER A 326 -10.23 -16.20 -3.39
CA SER A 326 -9.89 -17.55 -3.87
C SER A 326 -9.00 -17.63 -5.13
N MET A 327 -8.15 -16.62 -5.37
CA MET A 327 -7.27 -16.62 -6.55
C MET A 327 -6.16 -17.68 -6.48
N LEU A 328 -5.82 -18.15 -5.28
CA LEU A 328 -4.83 -19.22 -5.10
C LEU A 328 -5.21 -20.50 -5.86
N ASP A 329 -6.50 -20.81 -6.02
CA ASP A 329 -6.99 -21.99 -6.73
C ASP A 329 -6.53 -22.00 -8.19
N SER A 330 -6.60 -20.84 -8.84
CA SER A 330 -6.11 -20.62 -10.21
C SER A 330 -4.60 -20.75 -10.31
N VAL A 331 -3.86 -20.29 -9.30
CA VAL A 331 -2.39 -20.43 -9.24
C VAL A 331 -1.99 -21.90 -9.06
N LEU A 332 -2.69 -22.65 -8.20
CA LEU A 332 -2.45 -24.08 -8.00
C LEU A 332 -2.80 -24.88 -9.26
N PHE A 333 -3.88 -24.52 -9.97
CA PHE A 333 -4.19 -25.09 -11.28
C PHE A 333 -3.06 -24.83 -12.28
N ALA A 334 -2.57 -23.59 -12.36
CA ALA A 334 -1.48 -23.22 -13.26
C ALA A 334 -0.20 -23.99 -12.94
N ARG A 335 0.12 -24.17 -11.66
CA ARG A 335 1.24 -24.99 -11.20
C ARG A 335 1.12 -26.43 -11.67
N ASP A 336 0.00 -27.08 -11.37
CA ASP A 336 -0.18 -28.51 -11.65
C ASP A 336 -0.17 -28.79 -13.16
N LYS A 337 -0.74 -27.88 -13.94
CA LYS A 337 -0.82 -28.00 -15.40
C LYS A 337 0.48 -27.60 -16.09
N TYR A 338 1.03 -26.45 -15.77
CA TYR A 338 2.07 -25.80 -16.58
C TYR A 338 3.45 -25.75 -15.92
N LEU A 339 3.61 -25.86 -14.61
CA LEU A 339 4.94 -25.79 -14.02
C LEU A 339 5.77 -27.05 -14.36
N ALA A 340 7.04 -26.85 -14.70
CA ALA A 340 8.01 -27.93 -14.85
C ALA A 340 8.30 -28.61 -13.50
N PRO A 341 8.79 -29.87 -13.46
CA PRO A 341 9.04 -30.58 -12.21
C PRO A 341 9.97 -29.85 -11.22
N ASP A 342 11.00 -29.16 -11.73
CA ASP A 342 11.96 -28.36 -10.96
C ASP A 342 11.65 -26.85 -11.03
N GLY A 343 10.44 -26.50 -11.46
CA GLY A 343 10.02 -25.12 -11.61
C GLY A 343 9.84 -24.40 -10.27
N LEU A 344 9.88 -23.08 -10.34
CA LEU A 344 9.85 -22.19 -9.17
C LEU A 344 8.49 -21.49 -9.03
N MET A 345 7.97 -21.46 -7.81
CA MET A 345 6.84 -20.61 -7.42
C MET A 345 7.35 -19.31 -6.79
N VAL A 346 6.80 -18.17 -7.23
CA VAL A 346 7.16 -16.83 -6.76
C VAL A 346 5.87 -16.06 -6.40
N PRO A 347 5.56 -15.86 -5.10
CA PRO A 347 6.28 -16.33 -3.93
C PRO A 347 6.19 -17.85 -3.76
N SER A 348 6.94 -18.39 -2.81
CA SER A 348 7.04 -19.85 -2.62
C SER A 348 6.29 -20.37 -1.39
N HIS A 349 6.20 -19.55 -0.34
CA HIS A 349 5.60 -19.93 0.93
C HIS A 349 4.76 -18.76 1.46
N SER A 350 3.67 -19.11 2.14
CA SER A 350 2.89 -18.18 2.94
C SER A 350 2.51 -18.79 4.29
N THR A 351 2.42 -17.96 5.32
CA THR A 351 2.05 -18.39 6.67
C THR A 351 1.00 -17.44 7.24
N LEU A 352 -0.15 -17.96 7.62
CA LEU A 352 -1.17 -17.22 8.37
C LEU A 352 -0.87 -17.28 9.86
N ARG A 353 -1.07 -16.13 10.51
CA ARG A 353 -0.80 -15.93 11.94
C ARG A 353 -2.02 -15.36 12.63
N ILE A 354 -2.20 -15.73 13.89
CA ILE A 354 -3.28 -15.23 14.74
C ILE A 354 -2.70 -14.67 16.04
N ALA A 355 -3.29 -13.57 16.52
CA ALA A 355 -3.04 -13.01 17.84
C ALA A 355 -4.37 -12.51 18.46
N PRO A 356 -4.46 -12.43 19.79
CA PRO A 356 -5.63 -11.88 20.46
C PRO A 356 -5.57 -10.35 20.46
N LEU A 357 -6.72 -9.73 20.20
CA LEU A 357 -6.92 -8.29 20.26
C LEU A 357 -7.42 -7.89 21.66
N ALA A 358 -6.84 -6.82 22.18
CA ALA A 358 -7.36 -6.06 23.32
C ALA A 358 -7.15 -4.56 23.01
N ASP A 359 -8.09 -4.01 22.23
CA ASP A 359 -8.21 -2.59 21.92
C ASP A 359 -9.57 -2.03 22.41
N SER A 360 -9.53 -1.35 23.56
CA SER A 360 -10.71 -0.72 24.15
C SER A 360 -11.25 0.43 23.30
N ASP A 361 -10.39 1.07 22.50
CA ASP A 361 -10.74 2.26 21.72
C ASP A 361 -11.44 1.86 20.41
N LEU A 362 -11.07 0.72 19.80
CA LEU A 362 -11.81 0.16 18.67
C LEU A 362 -13.24 -0.21 19.07
N LYS A 363 -13.42 -0.88 20.21
CA LYS A 363 -14.78 -1.18 20.69
C LYS A 363 -15.58 0.11 20.92
N ALA A 364 -14.97 1.13 21.52
CA ALA A 364 -15.63 2.39 21.78
C ALA A 364 -16.07 3.08 20.46
N SER A 365 -15.16 3.15 19.48
CA SER A 365 -15.37 3.86 18.21
C SER A 365 -16.23 3.10 17.19
N HIS A 366 -16.26 1.76 17.22
CA HIS A 366 -17.06 0.96 16.29
C HIS A 366 -18.36 0.42 16.87
N ILE A 367 -18.39 0.07 18.16
CA ILE A 367 -19.55 -0.58 18.78
C ILE A 367 -20.31 0.42 19.66
N ASP A 368 -19.63 1.02 20.63
CA ASP A 368 -20.31 1.88 21.60
C ASP A 368 -20.73 3.24 21.00
N PHE A 369 -20.08 3.69 19.92
CA PHE A 369 -20.47 4.85 19.11
C PHE A 369 -21.97 4.84 18.77
N TRP A 370 -22.49 3.70 18.29
CA TRP A 370 -23.89 3.60 17.86
C TRP A 370 -24.91 3.65 19.01
N ARG A 371 -24.47 3.54 20.26
CA ARG A 371 -25.39 3.59 21.43
C ARG A 371 -25.88 5.00 21.71
N ASP A 372 -25.12 6.02 21.35
CA ASP A 372 -25.47 7.42 21.58
C ASP A 372 -24.91 8.32 20.48
N ILE A 373 -25.62 8.37 19.36
CA ILE A 373 -25.34 9.27 18.25
C ILE A 373 -26.17 10.54 18.46
N TYR A 374 -25.57 11.55 19.06
CA TYR A 374 -26.22 12.84 19.35
C TYR A 374 -27.52 12.71 20.17
N GLY A 375 -27.58 11.79 21.13
CA GLY A 375 -28.76 11.52 21.96
C GLY A 375 -29.68 10.41 21.42
N PHE A 376 -29.33 9.77 20.30
CA PHE A 376 -30.13 8.72 19.67
C PHE A 376 -29.43 7.36 19.75
N ASP A 377 -30.15 6.34 20.20
CA ASP A 377 -29.72 4.94 20.11
C ASP A 377 -29.89 4.46 18.67
N MET A 378 -28.77 4.22 17.99
CA MET A 378 -28.67 3.69 16.63
C MET A 378 -28.05 2.29 16.61
N THR A 379 -28.14 1.53 17.71
CA THR A 379 -27.65 0.15 17.77
C THR A 379 -28.20 -0.81 16.71
N PRO A 380 -29.36 -0.59 16.05
CA PRO A 380 -29.72 -1.38 14.87
C PRO A 380 -28.68 -1.31 13.72
N MET A 381 -27.85 -0.26 13.66
CA MET A 381 -26.76 -0.17 12.68
C MET A 381 -25.61 -1.16 12.97
N LEU A 382 -25.60 -1.79 14.15
CA LEU A 382 -24.69 -2.89 14.48
C LEU A 382 -25.18 -4.26 13.98
N GLU A 383 -26.32 -4.31 13.29
CA GLU A 383 -26.77 -5.54 12.63
C GLU A 383 -25.63 -6.07 11.74
N LYS A 384 -25.15 -7.29 12.05
CA LYS A 384 -23.99 -7.95 11.40
C LYS A 384 -22.62 -7.30 11.60
N ALA A 385 -22.47 -6.23 12.37
CA ALA A 385 -21.16 -5.61 12.61
C ALA A 385 -20.14 -6.57 13.28
N HIS A 386 -20.62 -7.59 14.00
CA HIS A 386 -19.78 -8.65 14.59
C HIS A 386 -19.69 -9.91 13.70
N GLU A 387 -20.40 -9.94 12.58
CA GLU A 387 -20.34 -11.02 11.59
C GLU A 387 -19.39 -10.66 10.43
N GLU A 388 -18.88 -9.44 10.37
CA GLU A 388 -18.00 -8.97 9.29
C GLU A 388 -16.54 -8.89 9.76
N VAL A 389 -15.61 -9.22 8.85
CA VAL A 389 -14.18 -9.02 9.11
C VAL A 389 -13.81 -7.58 8.79
N ILE A 390 -13.19 -6.89 9.74
CA ILE A 390 -12.73 -5.51 9.54
C ILE A 390 -11.28 -5.54 9.06
N ALA A 391 -11.03 -5.04 7.84
CA ALA A 391 -9.67 -4.80 7.35
C ALA A 391 -9.17 -3.44 7.85
N ARG A 392 -8.23 -3.44 8.81
CA ARG A 392 -7.60 -2.21 9.33
C ARG A 392 -6.13 -2.38 9.64
N ILE A 393 -5.42 -1.27 9.65
CA ILE A 393 -4.05 -1.19 10.18
C ILE A 393 -4.14 -1.18 11.70
N LEU A 394 -3.41 -2.08 12.35
CA LEU A 394 -3.30 -2.21 13.81
C LEU A 394 -1.95 -1.72 14.30
N ASP A 395 -1.94 -1.11 15.48
CA ASP A 395 -0.75 -0.92 16.28
C ASP A 395 -0.44 -2.22 17.05
N LYS A 396 0.85 -2.59 17.09
CA LYS A 396 1.31 -3.78 17.82
C LYS A 396 0.94 -3.77 19.32
N ASN A 397 0.71 -2.60 19.91
CA ASN A 397 0.33 -2.44 21.31
C ASN A 397 -1.13 -2.84 21.59
N GLU A 398 -1.93 -3.05 20.56
CA GLU A 398 -3.30 -3.56 20.66
C GLU A 398 -3.35 -5.09 20.80
N LEU A 399 -2.21 -5.78 20.66
CA LEU A 399 -2.12 -7.23 20.75
C LEU A 399 -1.89 -7.70 22.19
N ALA A 400 -2.81 -8.53 22.68
CA ALA A 400 -2.77 -9.05 24.04
C ALA A 400 -1.83 -10.26 24.22
N ALA A 401 -1.24 -10.78 23.14
CA ALA A 401 -0.24 -11.84 23.15
C ALA A 401 0.61 -11.79 21.87
N ASP A 402 1.77 -12.45 21.90
CA ASP A 402 2.52 -12.73 20.68
C ASP A 402 1.74 -13.62 19.73
N SER A 403 1.93 -13.42 18.43
CA SER A 403 1.25 -14.22 17.41
C SER A 403 1.80 -15.63 17.27
N VAL A 404 0.91 -16.57 16.94
CA VAL A 404 1.29 -17.94 16.55
C VAL A 404 0.89 -18.23 15.12
N PRO A 405 1.70 -19.02 14.36
CA PRO A 405 1.28 -19.51 13.06
C PRO A 405 0.18 -20.55 13.25
N PHE A 406 -0.81 -20.57 12.36
CA PHE A 406 -1.85 -21.62 12.38
C PHE A 406 -2.00 -22.35 11.03
N LEU A 407 -1.61 -21.72 9.92
CA LEU A 407 -1.59 -22.36 8.61
C LEU A 407 -0.33 -21.96 7.86
N GLU A 408 0.31 -22.95 7.25
CA GLU A 408 1.47 -22.80 6.39
C GLU A 408 1.14 -23.40 5.04
N LEU A 409 1.52 -22.71 3.97
CA LEU A 409 1.30 -23.14 2.61
C LEU A 409 2.64 -23.10 1.86
N ASP A 410 3.20 -24.27 1.57
CA ASP A 410 4.25 -24.41 0.55
C ASP A 410 3.57 -24.53 -0.82
N LEU A 411 3.67 -23.47 -1.62
CA LEU A 411 2.96 -23.39 -2.90
C LEU A 411 3.43 -24.43 -3.92
N HIS A 412 4.53 -25.15 -3.69
CA HIS A 412 4.92 -26.27 -4.55
C HIS A 412 4.13 -27.55 -4.27
N THR A 413 3.51 -27.68 -3.09
CA THR A 413 2.86 -28.93 -2.63
C THR A 413 1.41 -28.75 -2.19
N THR A 414 1.02 -27.56 -1.73
CA THR A 414 -0.35 -27.22 -1.32
C THR A 414 -1.36 -27.59 -2.39
N LYS A 415 -2.50 -28.13 -1.99
CA LYS A 415 -3.62 -28.44 -2.86
C LYS A 415 -4.83 -27.58 -2.52
N VAL A 416 -5.78 -27.51 -3.45
CA VAL A 416 -7.04 -26.79 -3.24
C VAL A 416 -7.80 -27.30 -2.01
N GLU A 417 -7.74 -28.61 -1.74
CA GLU A 417 -8.35 -29.23 -0.55
C GLU A 417 -7.75 -28.74 0.78
N ASP A 418 -6.51 -28.24 0.77
CA ASP A 418 -5.84 -27.70 1.97
C ASP A 418 -6.30 -26.27 2.31
N LEU A 419 -7.05 -25.61 1.42
CA LEU A 419 -7.52 -24.22 1.58
C LEU A 419 -8.84 -24.12 2.34
N THR A 420 -9.42 -25.26 2.73
CA THR A 420 -10.55 -25.36 3.65
C THR A 420 -10.11 -26.25 4.80
N PHE A 421 -9.97 -25.67 5.98
CA PHE A 421 -9.27 -26.31 7.09
C PHE A 421 -9.80 -25.87 8.44
N THR A 422 -9.50 -26.66 9.46
CA THR A 422 -9.57 -26.27 10.87
C THR A 422 -8.18 -26.48 11.48
N LYS A 423 -7.64 -25.46 12.15
CA LYS A 423 -6.32 -25.50 12.79
C LYS A 423 -6.40 -25.02 14.23
N GLU A 424 -5.65 -25.66 15.11
CA GLU A 424 -5.57 -25.26 16.50
C GLU A 424 -4.56 -24.12 16.68
N PHE A 425 -4.82 -23.26 17.67
CA PHE A 425 -3.88 -22.25 18.13
C PHE A 425 -3.86 -22.22 19.66
N ASN A 426 -2.71 -21.87 20.24
CA ASN A 426 -2.59 -21.60 21.67
C ASN A 426 -1.69 -20.38 21.88
N LEU A 427 -2.19 -19.42 22.66
CA LEU A 427 -1.57 -18.12 22.87
C LEU A 427 -1.34 -17.93 24.36
N LYS A 428 -0.24 -17.26 24.71
CA LYS A 428 0.07 -16.92 26.10
C LYS A 428 -0.20 -15.45 26.34
N TRP A 429 -1.13 -15.16 27.25
CA TRP A 429 -1.58 -13.79 27.52
C TRP A 429 -0.48 -12.91 28.13
N ASN A 430 -0.30 -11.72 27.58
CA ASN A 430 0.69 -10.74 28.05
C ASN A 430 0.18 -9.95 29.27
N GLN A 431 1.09 -9.26 29.95
CA GLN A 431 0.72 -8.34 31.02
C GLN A 431 0.11 -7.05 30.45
N GLY A 432 -0.80 -6.42 31.20
CA GLY A 432 -1.39 -5.13 30.85
C GLY A 432 -2.78 -5.20 30.22
N PHE A 433 -3.18 -6.36 29.71
CA PHE A 433 -4.49 -6.58 29.10
C PHE A 433 -5.40 -7.42 29.99
N LYS A 434 -6.69 -7.14 29.97
CA LYS A 434 -7.69 -7.81 30.82
C LYS A 434 -8.82 -8.48 30.05
N VAL A 435 -9.17 -7.93 28.89
CA VAL A 435 -10.35 -8.35 28.14
C VAL A 435 -9.89 -8.81 26.77
N LEU A 436 -10.38 -9.98 26.36
CA LEU A 436 -10.27 -10.44 24.98
C LEU A 436 -11.41 -9.80 24.19
N GLU A 437 -11.07 -8.89 23.29
CA GLU A 437 -12.04 -8.13 22.48
C GLU A 437 -12.19 -8.69 21.07
N GLY A 438 -11.18 -9.40 20.59
CA GLY A 438 -11.24 -10.02 19.28
C GLY A 438 -10.01 -10.87 18.99
N PHE A 439 -9.92 -11.28 17.75
CA PHE A 439 -8.71 -11.85 17.18
C PHE A 439 -8.24 -11.01 16.00
N VAL A 440 -6.96 -11.09 15.70
CA VAL A 440 -6.34 -10.48 14.53
C VAL A 440 -5.66 -11.57 13.73
N VAL A 441 -5.88 -11.56 12.42
CA VAL A 441 -5.19 -12.43 11.47
C VAL A 441 -4.44 -11.61 10.43
N TRP A 442 -3.23 -12.06 10.12
CA TRP A 442 -2.41 -11.53 9.04
C TRP A 442 -1.55 -12.64 8.46
N PHE A 443 -0.74 -12.33 7.45
CA PHE A 443 0.12 -13.32 6.82
C PHE A 443 1.53 -12.81 6.56
N ASP A 444 2.45 -13.77 6.49
CA ASP A 444 3.83 -13.59 6.05
C ASP A 444 4.04 -14.28 4.70
N ILE A 445 4.79 -13.64 3.81
CA ILE A 445 5.15 -14.16 2.48
C ILE A 445 6.67 -14.33 2.40
N ILE A 446 7.12 -15.49 1.92
CA ILE A 446 8.54 -15.82 1.79
C ILE A 446 8.87 -16.31 0.37
N PHE A 447 9.97 -15.79 -0.15
CA PHE A 447 10.49 -16.11 -1.47
C PHE A 447 11.72 -17.00 -1.35
N SER A 448 11.58 -18.25 -1.75
CA SER A 448 12.67 -19.23 -1.84
C SER A 448 13.25 -19.23 -3.25
N THR A 449 14.54 -19.51 -3.36
CA THR A 449 15.26 -19.62 -4.64
C THR A 449 15.28 -21.05 -5.20
N SER A 450 14.67 -22.01 -4.51
CA SER A 450 14.57 -23.41 -4.95
C SER A 450 13.36 -24.09 -4.33
N LYS A 451 12.73 -24.98 -5.10
CA LYS A 451 11.71 -25.92 -4.63
C LYS A 451 12.15 -26.78 -3.44
N SER A 452 13.44 -27.11 -3.36
CA SER A 452 13.98 -28.03 -2.34
C SER A 452 14.36 -27.35 -1.02
N LYS A 453 14.37 -26.02 -0.99
CA LYS A 453 14.80 -25.25 0.19
C LYS A 453 13.63 -25.17 1.16
N SER A 454 13.72 -25.94 2.24
CA SER A 454 12.75 -25.93 3.33
C SER A 454 12.77 -24.57 4.05
N VAL A 455 11.60 -23.95 4.17
CA VAL A 455 11.37 -22.83 5.06
C VAL A 455 10.75 -23.38 6.35
N ASP A 456 11.24 -22.93 7.49
CA ASP A 456 10.68 -23.34 8.79
C ASP A 456 9.27 -22.77 8.93
N ALA A 457 8.35 -23.68 9.16
CA ALA A 457 6.95 -23.51 9.54
C ALA A 457 6.65 -22.25 10.39
N SER A 458 7.44 -22.06 11.44
CA SER A 458 7.25 -21.01 12.44
C SER A 458 7.90 -19.68 12.11
N MET A 459 8.70 -19.64 11.04
CA MET A 459 9.53 -18.50 10.68
C MET A 459 8.68 -17.29 10.29
N THR A 460 8.93 -16.18 10.97
CA THR A 460 8.34 -14.89 10.61
C THR A 460 9.07 -14.30 9.39
N ALA A 461 8.40 -13.39 8.67
CA ALA A 461 9.05 -12.66 7.58
C ALA A 461 10.33 -11.91 8.02
N ALA A 462 10.36 -11.38 9.26
CA ALA A 462 11.54 -10.73 9.83
C ALA A 462 12.72 -11.72 9.99
N GLN A 463 12.46 -12.91 10.54
CA GLN A 463 13.47 -13.96 10.66
C GLN A 463 13.93 -14.50 9.30
N ALA A 464 13.04 -14.52 8.31
CA ALA A 464 13.40 -14.88 6.93
C ALA A 464 14.39 -13.87 6.33
N LYS A 465 14.14 -12.56 6.53
CA LYS A 465 15.06 -11.49 6.13
C LYS A 465 16.43 -11.62 6.79
N GLU A 466 16.48 -11.91 8.10
CA GLU A 466 17.76 -12.15 8.82
C GLU A 466 18.56 -13.32 8.24
N LYS A 467 17.88 -14.32 7.67
CA LYS A 467 18.49 -15.47 6.97
C LYS A 467 18.83 -15.19 5.50
N GLY A 468 18.70 -13.94 5.04
CA GLY A 468 19.00 -13.51 3.68
C GLY A 468 17.95 -13.96 2.64
N LEU A 469 16.71 -14.24 3.08
CA LEU A 469 15.59 -14.46 2.18
C LEU A 469 14.85 -13.14 1.93
N ILE A 470 14.31 -12.99 0.73
CA ILE A 470 13.30 -11.96 0.49
C ILE A 470 11.98 -12.44 1.10
N ALA A 471 11.35 -11.58 1.89
CA ALA A 471 10.10 -11.86 2.57
C ALA A 471 9.41 -10.54 2.94
N PHE A 472 8.10 -10.57 3.18
CA PHE A 472 7.38 -9.47 3.81
C PHE A 472 6.26 -9.99 4.72
N SER A 473 5.83 -9.15 5.65
CA SER A 473 4.69 -9.42 6.54
C SER A 473 3.61 -8.39 6.26
N THR A 474 2.36 -8.79 6.45
CA THR A 474 1.25 -7.85 6.60
C THR A 474 0.89 -7.63 8.07
N GLY A 475 1.71 -8.07 9.01
CA GLY A 475 1.45 -7.93 10.44
C GLY A 475 1.73 -6.51 10.98
N PRO A 476 1.26 -6.20 12.20
CA PRO A 476 1.41 -4.87 12.81
C PRO A 476 2.85 -4.52 13.26
N PHE A 477 3.80 -5.45 13.04
CA PHE A 477 5.22 -5.26 13.34
C PHE A 477 6.04 -4.75 12.14
N SER A 478 5.40 -4.58 10.99
CA SER A 478 6.01 -4.11 9.74
C SER A 478 5.27 -2.90 9.18
N ASP A 479 5.88 -2.25 8.18
CA ASP A 479 5.23 -1.18 7.42
C ASP A 479 3.87 -1.63 6.86
N ALA A 480 2.93 -0.69 6.81
CA ALA A 480 1.57 -0.97 6.37
C ALA A 480 1.53 -1.42 4.91
N THR A 481 0.74 -2.46 4.65
CA THR A 481 0.40 -2.95 3.32
C THR A 481 -1.06 -2.66 3.00
N HIS A 482 -1.44 -2.71 1.73
CA HIS A 482 -2.83 -2.49 1.34
C HIS A 482 -3.79 -3.57 1.87
N TRP A 483 -3.28 -4.80 2.13
CA TRP A 483 -4.04 -5.88 2.77
C TRP A 483 -4.39 -5.61 4.22
N GLN A 484 -3.57 -4.81 4.91
CA GLN A 484 -3.77 -4.50 6.32
C GLN A 484 -3.84 -5.80 7.14
N GLN A 485 -4.65 -5.84 8.20
CA GLN A 485 -4.91 -7.04 8.98
C GLN A 485 -6.42 -7.27 9.10
N GLY A 486 -6.84 -8.53 9.18
CA GLY A 486 -8.23 -8.90 9.43
C GLY A 486 -8.53 -8.91 10.92
N VAL A 487 -9.51 -8.13 11.35
CA VAL A 487 -9.95 -8.03 12.74
C VAL A 487 -11.32 -8.70 12.92
N PHE A 488 -11.38 -9.56 13.93
CA PHE A 488 -12.53 -10.40 14.27
C PHE A 488 -13.06 -9.98 15.64
N LEU A 489 -13.94 -8.99 15.68
CA LEU A 489 -14.52 -8.49 16.94
C LEU A 489 -15.49 -9.50 17.53
N ILE A 490 -15.26 -9.86 18.79
CA ILE A 490 -16.10 -10.81 19.52
C ILE A 490 -17.35 -10.11 20.04
N GLU A 491 -18.52 -10.72 19.89
CA GLU A 491 -19.74 -10.23 20.51
C GLU A 491 -19.63 -10.26 22.04
N ASN A 492 -20.04 -9.18 22.72
CA ASN A 492 -20.04 -9.11 24.18
C ASN A 492 -18.67 -9.50 24.80
N PRO A 493 -17.60 -8.75 24.50
CA PRO A 493 -16.28 -9.02 25.08
C PRO A 493 -16.33 -8.81 26.60
N GLY A 494 -15.64 -9.68 27.35
CA GLY A 494 -15.64 -9.64 28.82
C GLY A 494 -16.85 -10.27 29.52
N ALA A 495 -17.84 -10.78 28.77
CA ALA A 495 -18.94 -11.57 29.34
C ALA A 495 -18.48 -12.92 29.97
N GLY A 496 -17.22 -13.31 29.75
CA GLY A 496 -16.57 -14.44 30.38
C GLY A 496 -15.17 -14.07 30.86
N GLU A 497 -15.08 -13.66 32.13
CA GLU A 497 -13.90 -13.47 33.00
C GLU A 497 -12.68 -12.69 32.45
N GLU A 498 -12.13 -11.77 33.26
CA GLU A 498 -10.87 -11.10 32.95
C GLU A 498 -9.74 -12.12 32.76
N VAL A 499 -9.01 -12.04 31.65
CA VAL A 499 -7.89 -12.92 31.35
C VAL A 499 -6.66 -12.44 32.13
N GLN A 500 -6.08 -13.34 32.92
CA GLN A 500 -4.89 -13.04 33.71
C GLN A 500 -3.62 -13.18 32.88
N ALA A 501 -2.62 -12.36 33.17
CA ALA A 501 -1.30 -12.48 32.54
C ALA A 501 -0.72 -13.89 32.73
N GLY A 502 -0.20 -14.47 31.65
CA GLY A 502 0.32 -15.83 31.60
C GLY A 502 -0.73 -16.93 31.46
N ALA A 503 -2.03 -16.60 31.42
CA ALA A 503 -3.08 -17.56 31.07
C ALA A 503 -2.91 -18.01 29.61
N GLU A 504 -3.35 -19.23 29.33
CA GLU A 504 -3.40 -19.78 27.98
C GLU A 504 -4.78 -19.50 27.37
N VAL A 505 -4.78 -18.88 26.20
CA VAL A 505 -5.97 -18.68 25.37
C VAL A 505 -5.80 -19.56 24.14
N GLY A 506 -6.55 -20.66 24.13
CA GLY A 506 -6.44 -21.69 23.11
C GLY A 506 -7.76 -21.88 22.37
N GLY A 507 -7.65 -22.43 21.17
CA GLY A 507 -8.81 -22.59 20.32
C GLY A 507 -8.51 -23.25 18.99
N ARG A 508 -9.48 -23.13 18.09
CA ARG A 508 -9.38 -23.54 16.70
C ARG A 508 -9.93 -22.45 15.81
N ILE A 509 -9.30 -22.27 14.67
CA ILE A 509 -9.75 -21.39 13.59
C ILE A 509 -10.08 -22.24 12.37
N THR A 510 -11.21 -21.97 11.73
CA THR A 510 -11.72 -22.70 10.59
C THR A 510 -11.95 -21.74 9.43
N TYR A 511 -11.38 -22.04 8.27
CA TYR A 511 -11.63 -21.31 7.02
C TYR A 511 -12.50 -22.19 6.12
N LEU A 512 -13.62 -21.65 5.64
CA LEU A 512 -14.57 -22.35 4.77
C LEU A 512 -14.86 -21.51 3.53
N LYS A 513 -14.70 -22.13 2.36
CA LYS A 513 -15.18 -21.55 1.10
C LYS A 513 -16.65 -21.88 0.91
N LYS A 514 -17.46 -20.86 0.59
CA LYS A 514 -18.89 -21.04 0.41
C LYS A 514 -19.20 -21.62 -0.97
N GLN A 515 -19.87 -22.78 -1.00
CA GLN A 515 -20.25 -23.40 -2.28
C GLN A 515 -21.18 -22.49 -3.07
N GLY A 516 -20.78 -22.13 -4.30
CA GLY A 516 -21.53 -21.21 -5.17
C GLY A 516 -21.24 -19.72 -4.96
N GLN A 517 -20.44 -19.38 -3.94
CA GLN A 517 -19.85 -18.06 -3.72
C GLN A 517 -18.35 -18.26 -3.45
N GLU A 518 -17.66 -18.80 -4.45
CA GLU A 518 -16.28 -19.29 -4.30
C GLU A 518 -15.29 -18.17 -3.96
N ARG A 519 -15.67 -16.90 -4.12
CA ARG A 519 -14.87 -15.70 -3.78
C ARG A 519 -15.02 -15.27 -2.32
N SER A 520 -16.11 -15.66 -1.65
CA SER A 520 -16.39 -15.36 -0.25
C SER A 520 -15.69 -16.33 0.69
N LEU A 521 -15.44 -15.90 1.92
CA LEU A 521 -14.76 -16.69 2.94
C LEU A 521 -15.47 -16.58 4.29
N ASP A 522 -15.93 -17.72 4.80
CA ASP A 522 -16.43 -17.84 6.17
C ASP A 522 -15.27 -18.25 7.10
N ILE A 523 -15.06 -17.51 8.18
CA ILE A 523 -14.02 -17.77 9.18
C ILE A 523 -14.70 -17.98 10.54
N ASP A 524 -14.64 -19.20 11.07
CA ASP A 524 -15.11 -19.51 12.44
C ASP A 524 -13.91 -19.64 13.38
N ILE A 525 -13.99 -18.96 14.53
CA ILE A 525 -13.01 -19.11 15.60
C ILE A 525 -13.77 -19.68 16.80
N THR A 526 -13.34 -20.85 17.29
CA THR A 526 -13.73 -21.37 18.60
C THR A 526 -12.58 -21.14 19.57
N TRP A 527 -12.82 -20.55 20.73
CA TRP A 527 -11.79 -20.29 21.75
C TRP A 527 -12.27 -20.58 23.16
N SER A 528 -11.31 -20.81 24.07
CA SER A 528 -11.53 -20.88 25.51
C SER A 528 -10.41 -20.16 26.26
N ASN A 529 -10.79 -19.51 27.36
CA ASN A 529 -9.89 -18.90 28.35
C ASN A 529 -9.95 -19.66 29.69
N GLY A 530 -10.43 -20.91 29.68
CA GLY A 530 -10.78 -21.68 30.88
C GLY A 530 -11.86 -22.73 30.63
N SER A 531 -12.89 -22.76 31.48
CA SER A 531 -13.90 -23.82 31.56
C SER A 531 -15.07 -23.73 30.55
N SER A 532 -15.26 -22.59 29.86
CA SER A 532 -16.32 -22.43 28.85
C SER A 532 -15.73 -22.05 27.49
N GLY A 533 -16.02 -22.87 26.47
CA GLY A 533 -15.68 -22.56 25.07
C GLY A 533 -16.74 -21.69 24.41
N ARG A 534 -16.30 -20.72 23.62
CA ARG A 534 -17.12 -19.84 22.77
C ARG A 534 -16.77 -20.08 21.31
N SER A 535 -17.71 -19.86 20.40
CA SER A 535 -17.48 -19.87 18.95
C SER A 535 -18.22 -18.70 18.33
N GLN A 536 -17.64 -18.10 17.31
CA GLN A 536 -18.26 -17.07 16.49
C GLN A 536 -17.72 -17.19 15.06
N MET A 537 -18.54 -16.81 14.09
CA MET A 537 -18.23 -16.84 12.67
C MET A 537 -18.27 -15.42 12.13
N TRP A 538 -17.30 -15.11 11.28
CA TRP A 538 -17.22 -13.89 10.50
C TRP A 538 -17.18 -14.22 9.01
N VAL A 539 -17.61 -13.29 8.19
CA VAL A 539 -17.72 -13.41 6.74
C VAL A 539 -16.90 -12.30 6.09
N LEU A 540 -16.15 -12.69 5.06
CA LEU A 540 -15.58 -11.80 4.05
C LEU A 540 -16.35 -12.06 2.76
N ASP A 541 -17.21 -11.12 2.37
CA ASP A 541 -18.02 -11.18 1.14
C ASP A 541 -17.54 -10.15 0.11
#